data_AF-A0A949AH22-F1
#
_entry.id   AF-A0A949AH22-F1
#
_cell.length_a   1.000
_cell.length_b   1.000
_cell.length_c   1.000
_cell.angle_alpha   90.00
_cell.angle_beta   90.00
_cell.angle_gamma   90.00
#
_symmetry.space_group_name_H-M   'P 1'
#
loop_
_entity.id
_entity.type
_entity.pdbx_description
1 polymer ?
#
loop_
_entity_poly.entity_id
_entity_poly.type
_entity_poly.pdbx_seq_one_letter_code
_entity_poly.pdbx_strand_id
1 'polypeptide(L)'
;MKKTFIAIFCLFLFSGCSKAKYINELFALKRVGDEQVAMGEIVAQQDSKFDILLKDVKSGNISEYKTRESLLSAFGKPIFVKKVSRNDKIREKWLYRYSTQFFRSSKVIFYLDDMGIVEDWEYIEPK
;
A
#
# COMPACT_ATOMS: atom_id res chain seq x y z
N MET A 1 -19.73 24.14 -63.47
CA MET A 1 -19.26 22.86 -62.89
C MET A 1 -17.99 22.97 -62.02
N LYS A 2 -17.04 23.89 -62.28
CA LYS A 2 -15.83 24.06 -61.43
C LYS A 2 -16.09 24.66 -60.01
N LYS A 3 -17.13 25.48 -59.85
CA LYS A 3 -17.43 26.19 -58.58
C LYS A 3 -18.05 25.28 -57.50
N THR A 4 -18.78 24.24 -57.89
CA THR A 4 -19.37 23.24 -56.96
C THR A 4 -18.33 22.28 -56.39
N PHE A 5 -17.26 21.98 -57.13
CA PHE A 5 -16.17 21.11 -56.67
C PHE A 5 -15.33 21.75 -55.55
N ILE A 6 -15.13 23.07 -55.60
CA ILE A 6 -14.40 23.84 -54.58
C ILE A 6 -15.18 23.91 -53.27
N ALA A 7 -16.52 24.02 -53.34
CA ALA A 7 -17.37 24.05 -52.15
C ALA A 7 -17.36 22.72 -51.37
N ILE A 8 -17.33 21.58 -52.08
CA ILE A 8 -17.26 20.25 -51.47
C ILE A 8 -15.89 19.98 -50.85
N PHE A 9 -14.81 20.46 -51.47
CA PHE A 9 -13.45 20.33 -50.93
C PHE A 9 -13.25 21.16 -49.64
N CYS A 10 -13.86 22.34 -49.54
CA CYS A 10 -13.84 23.14 -48.31
C CYS A 10 -14.60 22.48 -47.14
N LEU A 11 -15.69 21.74 -47.40
CA LEU A 11 -16.48 21.06 -46.36
C LEU A 11 -15.73 19.90 -45.68
N PHE A 12 -14.80 19.25 -46.40
CA PHE A 12 -13.96 18.19 -45.81
C PHE A 12 -12.82 18.73 -44.93
N LEU A 13 -12.37 19.98 -45.14
CA LEU A 13 -11.26 20.57 -44.38
C LEU A 13 -11.67 21.08 -42.98
N PHE A 14 -12.97 21.30 -42.74
CA PHE A 14 -13.46 21.82 -41.45
C PHE A 14 -14.00 20.74 -40.49
N SER A 15 -14.00 19.46 -40.88
CA SER A 15 -14.59 18.37 -40.08
C SER A 15 -13.60 17.68 -39.12
N GLY A 16 -12.35 18.16 -39.02
CA GLY A 16 -11.23 17.34 -38.53
C GLY A 16 -10.51 17.73 -37.24
N CYS A 17 -11.00 18.65 -36.40
CA CYS A 17 -10.16 19.23 -35.33
C CYS A 17 -10.77 19.33 -33.91
N SER A 18 -11.69 18.44 -33.51
CA SER A 18 -12.25 18.48 -32.14
C SER A 18 -11.83 17.35 -31.20
N LYS A 19 -11.18 16.27 -31.69
CA LYS A 19 -10.99 15.04 -30.90
C LYS A 19 -9.67 14.91 -30.13
N ALA A 20 -8.69 15.79 -30.33
CA ALA A 20 -7.35 15.65 -29.74
C ALA A 20 -7.13 16.45 -28.44
N LYS A 21 -7.99 17.44 -28.13
CA LYS A 21 -7.76 18.37 -27.01
C LYS A 21 -7.89 17.71 -25.63
N TYR A 22 -8.79 16.74 -25.49
CA TYR A 22 -9.14 16.09 -24.22
C TYR A 22 -8.43 14.74 -24.01
N ILE A 23 -7.61 14.28 -24.96
CA ILE A 23 -6.92 12.98 -24.89
C ILE A 23 -5.93 12.94 -23.73
N ASN A 24 -5.19 14.04 -23.52
CA ASN A 24 -4.23 14.14 -22.42
C ASN A 24 -4.92 14.11 -21.04
N GLU A 25 -6.10 14.70 -20.94
CA GLU A 25 -6.90 14.71 -19.71
C GLU A 25 -7.50 13.33 -19.42
N LEU A 26 -7.94 12.61 -20.46
CA LEU A 26 -8.35 11.20 -20.36
C LEU A 26 -7.19 10.28 -19.92
N PHE A 27 -5.98 10.51 -20.42
CA PHE A 27 -4.80 9.76 -19.96
C PHE A 27 -4.40 10.10 -18.53
N ALA A 28 -4.54 11.36 -18.11
CA ALA A 28 -4.33 11.75 -16.73
C ALA A 28 -5.35 11.07 -15.79
N LEU A 29 -6.63 11.05 -16.18
CA LEU A 29 -7.67 10.38 -15.42
C LEU A 29 -7.45 8.86 -15.36
N LYS A 30 -7.05 8.25 -16.48
CA LYS A 30 -6.67 6.84 -16.54
C LYS A 30 -5.48 6.56 -15.61
N ARG A 31 -4.42 7.36 -15.67
CA ARG A 31 -3.24 7.21 -14.80
C ARG A 31 -3.62 7.30 -13.33
N VAL A 32 -4.50 8.25 -12.97
CA VAL A 32 -5.02 8.37 -11.60
C VAL A 32 -5.85 7.14 -11.20
N GLY A 33 -6.62 6.57 -12.12
CA GLY A 33 -7.33 5.31 -11.91
C GLY A 33 -6.38 4.12 -11.71
N ASP A 34 -5.38 3.98 -12.58
CA ASP A 34 -4.38 2.91 -12.52
C ASP A 34 -3.55 3.02 -11.22
N GLU A 35 -3.17 4.24 -10.80
CA GLU A 35 -2.49 4.51 -9.53
C GLU A 35 -3.36 4.14 -8.32
N GLN A 36 -4.67 4.42 -8.36
CA GLN A 36 -5.59 4.03 -7.30
C GLN A 36 -5.78 2.52 -7.21
N VAL A 37 -5.87 1.82 -8.34
CA VAL A 37 -5.96 0.36 -8.38
C VAL A 37 -4.69 -0.26 -7.81
N ALA A 38 -3.51 0.18 -8.27
CA ALA A 38 -2.23 -0.31 -7.76
C ALA A 38 -2.05 -0.04 -6.26
N MET A 39 -2.48 1.13 -5.78
CA MET A 39 -2.48 1.44 -4.34
C MET A 39 -3.43 0.51 -3.56
N GLY A 40 -4.62 0.25 -4.10
CA GLY A 40 -5.58 -0.68 -3.52
C GLY A 40 -5.04 -2.09 -3.40
N GLU A 41 -4.35 -2.59 -4.42
CA GLU A 41 -3.72 -3.92 -4.41
C GLU A 41 -2.61 -4.03 -3.36
N ILE A 42 -1.76 -3.00 -3.23
CA ILE A 42 -0.70 -2.96 -2.22
C ILE A 42 -1.30 -2.96 -0.81
N VAL A 43 -2.32 -2.14 -0.57
CA VAL A 43 -3.05 -2.09 0.71
C VAL A 43 -3.69 -3.43 1.02
N ALA A 44 -4.38 -4.04 0.06
CA ALA A 44 -5.03 -5.34 0.24
C ALA A 44 -4.03 -6.46 0.57
N GLN A 45 -2.87 -6.48 -0.09
CA GLN A 45 -1.81 -7.44 0.21
C GLN A 45 -1.26 -7.24 1.64
N GLN A 46 -1.04 -6.00 2.05
CA GLN A 46 -0.53 -5.70 3.38
C GLN A 46 -1.55 -6.04 4.48
N ASP A 47 -2.82 -5.71 4.25
CA ASP A 47 -3.91 -6.04 5.16
C ASP A 47 -4.10 -7.56 5.28
N SER A 48 -4.00 -8.31 4.17
CA SER A 48 -4.04 -9.78 4.20
C SER A 48 -2.88 -10.38 5.00
N LYS A 49 -1.68 -9.82 4.89
CA LYS A 49 -0.54 -10.24 5.72
C LYS A 49 -0.76 -9.95 7.19
N PHE A 50 -1.43 -8.84 7.52
CA PHE A 50 -1.81 -8.52 8.89
C PHE A 50 -2.90 -9.47 9.42
N ASP A 51 -3.83 -9.93 8.59
CA ASP A 51 -4.81 -10.95 8.98
C ASP A 51 -4.14 -12.26 9.40
N ILE A 52 -3.10 -12.68 8.67
CA ILE A 52 -2.30 -13.87 9.03
C ILE A 52 -1.62 -13.66 10.39
N LEU A 53 -1.01 -12.49 10.60
CA LEU A 53 -0.40 -12.15 11.88
C LEU A 53 -1.40 -12.19 13.04
N LEU A 54 -2.60 -11.63 12.85
CA LEU A 54 -3.66 -11.67 13.88
C LEU A 54 -4.12 -13.09 14.18
N LYS A 55 -4.17 -13.95 13.16
CA LYS A 55 -4.49 -15.37 13.35
C LYS A 55 -3.45 -16.04 14.26
N ASP A 56 -2.16 -15.83 13.99
CA ASP A 56 -1.07 -16.45 14.77
C ASP A 56 -0.97 -15.91 16.19
N VAL A 57 -1.28 -14.62 16.39
CA VAL A 57 -1.43 -14.04 17.73
C VAL A 57 -2.57 -14.72 18.49
N LYS A 58 -3.74 -14.89 17.85
CA LYS A 58 -4.93 -15.49 18.48
C LYS A 58 -4.78 -17.00 18.73
N SER A 59 -4.04 -17.70 17.89
CA SER A 59 -3.77 -19.14 18.07
C SER A 59 -2.59 -19.44 19.00
N GLY A 60 -1.84 -18.42 19.45
CA GLY A 60 -0.70 -18.59 20.33
C GLY A 60 0.60 -19.03 19.63
N ASN A 61 0.65 -18.99 18.29
CA ASN A 61 1.80 -19.43 17.49
C ASN A 61 2.85 -18.33 17.29
N ILE A 62 2.61 -17.13 17.82
CA ILE A 62 3.47 -15.95 17.62
C ILE A 62 4.92 -16.15 18.11
N SER A 63 5.14 -17.04 19.09
CA SER A 63 6.47 -17.36 19.62
C SER A 63 7.36 -18.15 18.64
N GLU A 64 6.81 -18.63 17.52
CA GLU A 64 7.58 -19.30 16.47
C GLU A 64 8.45 -18.29 15.68
N TYR A 65 8.07 -17.01 15.67
CA TYR A 65 8.75 -15.95 14.91
C TYR A 65 9.78 -15.23 15.79
N LYS A 66 10.98 -15.81 15.87
CA LYS A 66 12.05 -15.35 16.77
C LYS A 66 13.02 -14.35 16.15
N THR A 67 12.98 -14.15 14.84
CA THR A 67 13.94 -13.28 14.13
C THR A 67 13.25 -12.31 13.19
N ARG A 68 13.96 -11.23 12.86
CA ARG A 68 13.60 -10.28 11.81
C ARG A 68 13.20 -11.00 10.52
N GLU A 69 14.01 -11.95 10.07
CA GLU A 69 13.80 -12.68 8.82
C GLU A 69 12.53 -13.52 8.87
N SER A 70 12.25 -14.16 10.02
CA SER A 70 11.02 -14.94 10.20
C SER A 70 9.77 -14.06 10.12
N LEU A 71 9.81 -12.87 10.74
CA LEU A 71 8.70 -11.90 10.69
C LEU A 71 8.50 -11.36 9.27
N LEU A 72 9.58 -10.97 8.60
CA LEU A 72 9.51 -10.44 7.24
C LEU A 72 9.01 -11.49 6.24
N SER A 73 9.42 -12.75 6.39
CA SER A 73 8.98 -13.85 5.52
C SER A 73 7.49 -14.15 5.70
N ALA A 74 7.02 -14.21 6.95
CA ALA A 74 5.63 -14.53 7.25
C ALA A 74 4.67 -13.36 6.96
N PHE A 75 4.98 -12.19 7.53
CA PHE A 75 4.06 -11.06 7.64
C PHE A 75 4.46 -9.86 6.78
N GLY A 76 5.58 -9.93 6.08
CA GLY A 76 6.08 -8.82 5.29
C GLY A 76 6.65 -7.68 6.14
N LYS A 77 6.84 -6.53 5.50
CA LYS A 77 7.42 -5.35 6.16
C LYS A 77 6.42 -4.73 7.15
N PRO A 78 6.87 -4.31 8.33
CA PRO A 78 6.03 -3.54 9.24
C PRO A 78 5.67 -2.19 8.62
N ILE A 79 4.55 -1.62 9.06
CA ILE A 79 4.12 -0.26 8.66
C ILE A 79 5.06 0.79 9.23
N PHE A 80 5.65 0.52 10.39
CA PHE A 80 6.52 1.47 11.05
C PHE A 80 7.63 0.76 11.84
N VAL A 81 8.86 1.29 11.71
CA VAL A 81 10.04 0.86 12.46
C VAL A 81 10.63 2.06 13.17
N LYS A 82 10.94 1.91 14.46
CA LYS A 82 11.59 2.96 15.24
C LYS A 82 12.57 2.38 16.24
N LYS A 83 13.75 2.99 16.34
CA LYS A 83 14.69 2.70 17.42
C LYS A 83 14.18 3.31 18.73
N VAL A 84 14.12 2.51 19.78
CA VAL A 84 13.68 2.91 21.12
C VAL A 84 14.73 2.49 22.14
N SER A 85 14.97 3.31 23.15
CA SER A 85 15.75 2.91 24.33
C SER A 85 14.79 2.38 25.38
N ARG A 86 14.97 1.13 25.81
CA ARG A 86 14.19 0.50 26.90
C ARG A 86 15.16 -0.26 27.78
N ASN A 87 15.19 0.04 29.08
CA ASN A 87 16.09 -0.60 30.06
C ASN A 87 17.58 -0.51 29.65
N ASP A 88 18.03 0.67 29.25
CA ASP A 88 19.41 0.95 28.80
C ASP A 88 19.89 0.13 27.58
N LYS A 89 18.97 -0.55 26.88
CA LYS A 89 19.22 -1.24 25.62
C LYS A 89 18.51 -0.54 24.47
N ILE A 90 19.22 -0.44 23.34
CA ILE A 90 18.64 0.02 22.07
C ILE A 90 17.89 -1.15 21.45
N ARG A 91 16.62 -0.93 21.10
CA ARG A 91 15.74 -1.91 20.45
C ARG A 91 15.10 -1.32 19.22
N GLU A 92 14.74 -2.16 18.26
CA GLU A 92 13.86 -1.79 17.15
C GLU A 92 12.41 -2.15 17.48
N LYS A 93 11.55 -1.15 17.54
CA LYS A 93 10.10 -1.31 17.65
C LYS A 93 9.50 -1.42 16.25
N TRP A 94 8.88 -2.55 15.96
CA TRP A 94 8.21 -2.85 14.69
C TRP A 94 6.69 -2.88 14.91
N LEU A 95 5.95 -2.07 14.16
CA LEU A 95 4.49 -1.97 14.25
C LEU A 95 3.82 -2.53 13.01
N TYR A 96 2.93 -3.50 13.25
CA TYR A 96 2.00 -4.05 12.28
C TYR A 96 0.56 -3.64 12.63
N ARG A 97 -0.20 -3.23 11.62
CA ARG A 97 -1.62 -2.88 11.68
C ARG A 97 -2.22 -2.90 10.26
N TYR A 98 -3.53 -2.71 10.13
CA TYR A 98 -4.13 -2.42 8.83
C TYR A 98 -3.67 -1.04 8.31
N SER A 99 -3.37 -0.95 7.01
CA SER A 99 -2.73 0.23 6.40
C SER A 99 -3.63 1.46 6.39
N THR A 100 -4.95 1.28 6.33
CA THR A 100 -5.93 2.37 6.22
C THR A 100 -6.65 2.69 7.52
N GLN A 101 -6.57 1.83 8.53
CA GLN A 101 -7.36 1.95 9.77
C GLN A 101 -6.50 2.44 10.95
N PHE A 102 -6.18 3.73 10.98
CA PHE A 102 -5.18 4.28 11.90
C PHE A 102 -5.51 4.11 13.40
N PHE A 103 -6.78 4.34 13.79
CA PHE A 103 -7.18 4.41 15.19
C PHE A 103 -8.04 3.23 15.65
N ARG A 104 -8.85 2.67 14.76
CA ARG A 104 -9.87 1.65 15.07
C ARG A 104 -9.42 0.21 14.86
N SER A 105 -8.13 0.00 14.57
CA SER A 105 -7.58 -1.34 14.35
C SER A 105 -6.72 -1.82 15.50
N SER A 106 -6.72 -3.15 15.62
CA SER A 106 -5.73 -3.89 16.38
C SER A 106 -4.31 -3.52 15.93
N LYS A 107 -3.35 -3.61 16.85
CA LYS A 107 -1.93 -3.40 16.56
C LYS A 107 -1.13 -4.54 17.15
N VAL A 108 -0.12 -4.99 16.42
CA VAL A 108 0.87 -5.94 16.91
C VAL A 108 2.23 -5.26 16.85
N ILE A 109 2.93 -5.28 17.98
CA ILE A 109 4.23 -4.63 18.13
C ILE A 109 5.26 -5.69 18.48
N PHE A 110 6.38 -5.71 17.76
CA PHE A 110 7.55 -6.51 18.12
C PHE A 110 8.69 -5.60 18.57
N TYR A 111 9.45 -6.07 19.56
CA TYR A 111 10.68 -5.44 20.00
C TYR A 111 11.85 -6.35 19.66
N LEU A 112 12.70 -5.88 18.75
CA LEU A 112 13.88 -6.60 18.32
C LEU A 112 15.12 -6.00 18.97
N ASP A 113 16.10 -6.83 19.29
CA ASP A 113 17.45 -6.37 19.65
C ASP A 113 18.23 -5.88 18.42
N ASP A 114 19.49 -5.51 18.63
CA ASP A 114 20.42 -5.08 17.59
C ASP A 114 20.80 -6.21 16.60
N MET A 115 20.74 -7.46 17.03
CA MET A 115 20.93 -8.64 16.20
C MET A 115 19.69 -9.02 15.39
N GLY A 116 18.54 -8.39 15.65
CA GLY A 116 17.28 -8.70 14.97
C GLY A 116 16.53 -9.89 15.58
N ILE A 117 16.83 -10.26 16.82
CA ILE A 117 16.10 -11.27 17.59
C ILE A 117 14.91 -10.61 18.28
N VAL A 118 13.76 -11.26 18.22
CA VAL A 118 12.54 -10.82 18.90
C VAL A 118 12.68 -11.09 20.40
N GLU A 119 12.82 -10.03 21.19
CA GLU A 119 12.90 -10.11 22.65
C GLU A 119 11.51 -10.10 23.30
N ASP A 120 10.55 -9.38 22.72
CA ASP A 120 9.24 -9.14 23.31
C ASP A 120 8.21 -8.75 22.23
N TRP A 121 6.92 -8.92 22.53
CA TRP A 121 5.82 -8.50 21.65
C TRP A 121 4.57 -8.11 22.43
N GLU A 122 3.76 -7.23 21.84
CA GLU A 122 2.52 -6.72 22.43
C GLU A 122 1.38 -6.78 21.40
N TYR A 123 0.21 -7.24 21.83
CA TYR A 123 -1.04 -7.08 21.10
C TYR A 123 -1.90 -5.99 21.76
N ILE A 124 -2.31 -5.01 20.96
CA ILE A 124 -3.16 -3.91 21.39
C ILE A 124 -4.51 -4.06 20.68
N GLU A 125 -5.55 -4.30 21.46
CA GLU A 125 -6.92 -4.36 20.96
C GLU A 125 -7.40 -3.01 20.40
N PRO A 126 -8.31 -3.03 19.41
CA PRO A 126 -8.93 -1.81 18.91
C PRO A 126 -9.75 -1.17 20.03
N LYS A 127 -9.65 0.17 20.14
CA LYS A 127 -10.49 0.97 21.03
C LYS A 127 -11.72 1.47 20.30
#